data_AF-X1TXK3-F1
#
_entry.id   AF-X1TXK3-F1
#
_cell.length_a   1.000
_cell.length_b   1.000
_cell.length_c   1.000
_cell.angle_alpha   90.00
_cell.angle_beta   90.00
_cell.angle_gamma   90.00
#
_symmetry.space_group_name_H-M   'P 1'
#
loop_
_entity.id
_entity.type
_entity.pdbx_description
1 polymer ?
#
loop_
_entity_poly.entity_id
_entity_poly.type
_entity_poly.pdbx_seq_one_letter_code
_entity_poly.pdbx_strand_id
1 'polypeptide(L)' 'VESYRHAVGLDFKEPSTIILEADRKRSDLRLKLAQARSRKAPEDEIAKLQADLEIAEATFQNMKAAEGL' A
#
# COMPACT_ATOMS: atom_id res chain seq x y z
N VAL A 1 27.88 2.13 -15.38
CA VAL A 1 27.17 3.20 -14.64
C VAL A 1 26.18 2.54 -13.71
N GLU A 2 26.66 1.99 -12.59
CA GLU A 2 25.80 1.48 -11.51
C GLU A 2 25.43 2.68 -10.64
N SER A 3 24.17 3.07 -10.79
CA SER A 3 23.59 4.31 -10.30
C SER A 3 23.50 4.36 -8.77
N TYR A 4 24.25 5.28 -8.17
CA TYR A 4 23.79 6.19 -7.09
C TYR A 4 23.05 5.56 -5.89
N ARG A 5 23.57 4.51 -5.25
CA ARG A 5 22.96 3.98 -3.99
C ARG A 5 23.65 4.40 -2.69
N HIS A 6 24.62 5.30 -2.72
CA HIS A 6 25.27 5.78 -1.51
C HIS A 6 25.40 7.30 -1.53
N ALA A 7 24.26 7.99 -1.54
CA ALA A 7 24.21 9.43 -1.31
C ALA A 7 23.78 9.72 0.14
N VAL A 8 24.80 9.86 0.99
CA VAL A 8 24.91 10.85 2.07
C VAL A 8 23.85 10.82 3.19
N GLY A 9 24.20 10.22 4.34
CA GLY A 9 23.94 10.78 5.68
C GLY A 9 22.50 10.92 6.18
N LEU A 10 21.49 10.48 5.43
CA LEU A 10 20.18 10.16 5.96
C LEU A 10 20.20 8.67 6.26
N ASP A 11 19.98 8.29 7.52
CA ASP A 11 19.60 6.92 7.88
C ASP A 11 18.26 6.62 7.19
N PHE A 12 18.32 6.35 5.88
CA PHE A 12 17.21 5.87 5.11
C PHE A 12 16.98 4.46 5.59
N LYS A 13 16.20 4.31 6.66
CA LYS A 13 15.66 3.02 7.05
C LYS A 13 14.89 2.52 5.86
N GLU A 14 15.48 1.58 5.12
CA GLU A 14 14.76 0.89 4.06
C GLU A 14 13.48 0.34 4.69
N PRO A 15 12.28 0.69 4.16
CA PRO A 15 11.04 0.18 4.70
C PRO A 15 11.14 -1.33 4.69
N SER A 16 10.75 -1.97 5.79
CA SER A 16 10.83 -3.42 5.85
C SER A 16 10.05 -4.06 4.71
N THR A 17 10.46 -5.27 4.33
CA THR A 17 9.75 -6.07 3.33
C THR A 17 8.25 -6.18 3.65
N ILE A 18 7.89 -6.18 4.93
CA ILE A 18 6.51 -6.22 5.42
C ILE A 18 5.75 -4.94 5.04
N ILE A 19 6.36 -3.76 5.18
CA ILE A 19 5.75 -2.49 4.75
C ILE A 19 5.57 -2.45 3.23
N LEU A 20 6.55 -2.94 2.47
CA LEU A 20 6.47 -3.00 1.00
C LEU A 20 5.35 -3.93 0.54
N GLU A 21 5.17 -5.08 1.20
CA GLU A 21 4.07 -6.00 0.93
C GLU A 21 2.71 -5.39 1.27
N ALA A 22 2.61 -4.67 2.39
CA ALA A 22 1.39 -3.96 2.78
C ALA A 22 1.03 -2.85 1.78
N ASP A 23 2.02 -2.09 1.30
CA ASP A 23 1.81 -1.08 0.26
C ASP A 23 1.35 -1.68 -1.06
N ARG A 24 1.97 -2.81 -1.47
CA ARG A 24 1.56 -3.54 -2.67
C ARG A 24 0.10 -4.01 -2.56
N LYS A 25 -0.26 -4.62 -1.42
CA LYS A 25 -1.63 -5.09 -1.18
C LYS A 25 -2.65 -3.94 -1.23
N ARG A 26 -2.33 -2.79 -0.63
CA ARG A 26 -3.15 -1.57 -0.72
C ARG A 26 -3.32 -1.10 -2.16
N SER A 27 -2.21 -1.04 -2.91
CA SER A 27 -2.22 -0.58 -4.30
C SER A 27 -3.03 -1.51 -5.21
N ASP A 28 -2.89 -2.83 -5.03
CA ASP A 28 -3.69 -3.83 -5.75
C ASP A 28 -5.19 -3.69 -5.45
N LEU A 29 -5.57 -3.44 -4.19
CA LEU A 29 -6.96 -3.22 -3.79
C LEU A 29 -7.54 -1.93 -4.39
N ARG A 30 -6.76 -0.85 -4.43
CA ARG A 30 -7.16 0.39 -5.12
C ARG A 30 -7.40 0.17 -6.60
N LEU A 31 -6.52 -0.57 -7.26
CA LEU A 31 -6.67 -0.90 -8.68
C LEU A 31 -7.93 -1.75 -8.90
N LYS A 32 -8.16 -2.78 -8.08
CA LYS A 32 -9.36 -3.63 -8.15
C LYS A 32 -10.64 -2.82 -7.91
N LEU A 33 -10.65 -1.91 -6.93
CA LEU A 33 -11.79 -1.04 -6.68
C LEU A 33 -12.08 -0.11 -7.86
N ALA A 34 -11.04 0.49 -8.45
CA ALA A 34 -11.18 1.33 -9.63
C ALA A 34 -11.73 0.54 -10.83
N GLN A 35 -11.23 -0.68 -11.06
CA GLN A 35 -11.73 -1.58 -12.09
C GLN A 35 -13.18 -2.00 -11.83
N ALA A 36 -13.54 -2.33 -10.58
CA ALA A 36 -14.90 -2.70 -10.17
C ALA A 36 -15.89 -1.54 -10.40
N ARG A 37 -15.50 -0.31 -10.06
CA ARG A 37 -16.29 0.89 -10.36
C ARG A 37 -16.43 1.13 -11.86
N SER A 38 -15.34 1.00 -12.61
CA SER A 38 -15.33 1.18 -14.07
C SER A 38 -16.27 0.21 -14.79
N ARG A 39 -16.26 -1.06 -14.37
CA ARG A 39 -17.15 -2.10 -14.92
C ARG A 39 -18.57 -2.10 -14.35
N LYS A 40 -18.90 -1.15 -13.46
CA LYS A 40 -20.20 -1.09 -12.75
C LYS A 40 -20.54 -2.41 -12.04
N ALA A 41 -19.56 -2.94 -11.30
CA ALA A 41 -19.75 -4.13 -10.49
C ALA A 41 -20.87 -3.93 -9.45
N PRO A 42 -21.45 -5.01 -8.89
CA PRO A 42 -22.45 -4.93 -7.84
C PRO A 42 -21.97 -4.13 -6.64
N GLU A 43 -22.89 -3.41 -5.97
CA GLU A 43 -22.57 -2.59 -4.80
C GLU A 43 -21.95 -3.42 -3.67
N ASP A 44 -22.39 -4.66 -3.46
CA ASP A 44 -21.80 -5.57 -2.46
C ASP A 44 -20.31 -5.84 -2.73
N GLU A 45 -19.92 -5.96 -4.00
CA GLU A 45 -18.52 -6.17 -4.39
C GLU A 45 -17.69 -4.91 -4.16
N ILE A 46 -18.24 -3.75 -4.54
CA ILE A 46 -17.60 -2.44 -4.34
C ILE A 46 -17.42 -2.18 -2.84
N ALA A 47 -18.46 -2.42 -2.04
CA ALA A 47 -18.44 -2.25 -0.59
C ALA A 47 -17.40 -3.15 0.07
N LYS A 48 -17.32 -4.42 -0.36
CA LYS A 48 -16.29 -5.35 0.12
C LYS A 48 -14.88 -4.87 -0.21
N LEU A 49 -14.65 -4.45 -1.47
CA LEU A 49 -13.34 -3.92 -1.89
C LEU A 49 -12.97 -2.62 -1.15
N GLN A 50 -13.94 -1.78 -0.81
CA GLN A 50 -13.73 -0.58 0.01
C GLN A 50 -13.33 -0.95 1.44
N ALA A 51 -14.06 -1.87 2.08
CA ALA A 51 -13.73 -2.33 3.43
C ALA A 51 -12.34 -2.98 3.49
N ASP A 52 -12.02 -3.84 2.51
CA ASP A 52 -10.70 -4.46 2.40
C ASP A 52 -9.59 -3.42 2.22
N LEU A 53 -9.85 -2.37 1.43
CA LEU A 53 -8.92 -1.27 1.22
C LEU A 53 -8.69 -0.45 2.50
N GLU A 54 -9.75 -0.10 3.23
CA GLU A 54 -9.64 0.64 4.49
C GLU A 54 -8.81 -0.14 5.53
N ILE A 55 -9.02 -1.45 5.64
CA ILE A 55 -8.22 -2.32 6.51
C ILE A 55 -6.75 -2.32 6.08
N ALA A 56 -6.48 -2.44 4.78
CA ALA A 56 -5.11 -2.43 4.26
C ALA A 56 -4.42 -1.07 4.48
N GLU A 57 -5.15 0.03 4.34
CA GLU A 57 -4.66 1.38 4.63
C GLU A 57 -4.32 1.57 6.10
N ALA A 58 -5.22 1.18 7.00
CA ALA A 58 -4.97 1.23 8.44
C ALA A 58 -3.77 0.36 8.84
N THR A 59 -3.66 -0.85 8.27
CA THR A 59 -2.53 -1.76 8.51
C THR A 59 -1.21 -1.12 8.06
N PHE A 60 -1.17 -0.55 6.86
CA PHE A 60 0.02 0.11 6.34
C PHE A 60 0.44 1.31 7.21
N GLN A 61 -0.51 2.15 7.63
CA GLN A 61 -0.21 3.29 8.50
C GLN A 61 0.31 2.85 9.87
N ASN A 62 -0.29 1.82 10.45
CA ASN A 62 0.18 1.25 11.73
C ASN A 62 1.60 0.69 11.61
N MET A 63 1.91 0.00 10.51
CA MET A 63 3.26 -0.52 10.26
C MET A 63 4.28 0.61 10.05
N LYS A 64 3.93 1.65 9.29
CA LYS A 64 4.78 2.85 9.17
C LYS A 64 5.06 3.48 10.54
N ALA A 65 4.01 3.67 11.34
CA ALA A 65 4.16 4.23 12.69
C ALA A 65 5.04 3.35 13.60
N ALA A 66 4.91 2.02 13.50
CA ALA A 66 5.73 1.08 14.28
C ALA A 66 7.22 1.14 13.91
N GLU A 67 7.56 1.44 12.65
CA GLU A 67 8.95 1.60 12.19
C GLU A 67 9.49 3.03 12.38
N GLY A 68 8.64 3.97 12.79
CA GLY A 68 8.97 5.38 12.95
C GLY A 68 9.09 6.12 11.62
N LEU A 69 8.31 5.71 10.60
CA LEU A 69 8.30 6.23 9.22
C LEU A 69 7.09 7.12 8.91
#